data_AF-W1U4E2-F1
#
_entry.id   AF-W1U4E2-F1
#
_cell.length_a   1.000
_cell.length_b   1.000
_cell.length_c   1.000
_cell.angle_alpha   90.00
_cell.angle_beta   90.00
_cell.angle_gamma   90.00
#
_symmetry.space_group_name_H-M   'P 1'
#
loop_
_entity.id
_entity.type
_entity.pdbx_description
1 polymer ?
#
loop_
_entity_poly.entity_id
_entity_poly.type
_entity_poly.pdbx_seq_one_letter_code
_entity_poly.pdbx_strand_id
1 'polypeptide(L)'
;MKSLENLKISNRESNRITKESLEISLLQLLEKKELTKITISELVERAGVSRAAFYRNYDSKEEILQEIFQRTVQKITDKLEQFNMRTELY
;
A
#
# COMPACT_ATOMS: atom_id res chain seq x y z
N MET A 1 21.59 10.31 20.78
CA MET A 1 20.36 11.02 20.37
C MET A 1 20.19 11.01 18.85
N LYS A 2 21.04 11.69 18.05
CA LYS A 2 20.91 11.79 16.58
C LYS A 2 20.99 10.46 15.79
N SER A 3 21.79 9.49 16.25
CA SER A 3 21.93 8.18 15.59
C SER A 3 20.68 7.28 15.72
N LEU A 4 20.02 7.28 16.88
CA LEU A 4 18.77 6.54 17.11
C LEU A 4 17.62 7.10 16.28
N GLU A 5 17.60 8.42 16.11
CA GLU A 5 16.62 9.12 15.28
C GLU A 5 16.78 8.75 13.80
N ASN A 6 18.01 8.79 13.28
CA ASN A 6 18.31 8.37 11.90
C ASN A 6 17.91 6.91 11.62
N LEU A 7 18.14 6.01 12.58
CA LEU A 7 17.73 4.61 12.45
C LEU A 7 16.21 4.47 12.36
N LYS A 8 15.45 5.21 13.18
CA LYS A 8 13.98 5.21 13.12
C LYS A 8 13.47 5.73 11.78
N ILE A 9 14.08 6.76 11.23
CA ILE A 9 13.73 7.32 9.91
C ILE A 9 13.98 6.27 8.82
N SER A 10 15.16 5.64 8.82
CA SER A 10 15.50 4.59 7.85
C SER A 10 14.54 3.40 7.91
N ASN A 11 14.16 2.95 9.11
CA ASN A 11 13.20 1.86 9.28
C ASN A 11 11.80 2.22 8.76
N ARG A 12 11.33 3.44 9.02
CA ARG A 12 10.03 3.91 8.49
C ARG A 12 10.05 3.94 6.97
N GLU A 13 11.14 4.42 6.39
CA GLU A 13 11.29 4.48 4.93
C GLU A 13 11.36 3.09 4.30
N SER A 14 12.12 2.16 4.90
CA SER A 14 12.16 0.77 4.44
C SER A 14 10.79 0.09 4.50
N ASN A 15 10.00 0.36 5.56
CA ASN A 15 8.63 -0.15 5.67
C ASN A 15 7.72 0.45 4.59
N ARG A 16 7.84 1.76 4.32
CA ARG A 16 7.06 2.44 3.27
C ARG A 16 7.34 1.83 1.90
N ILE A 17 8.61 1.67 1.54
CA ILE A 17 9.02 1.05 0.27
C ILE A 17 8.48 -0.39 0.18
N THR A 18 8.60 -1.17 1.25
CA THR A 18 8.06 -2.53 1.31
C THR A 18 6.56 -2.57 1.02
N LYS A 19 5.78 -1.68 1.66
CA LYS A 19 4.33 -1.59 1.44
C LYS A 19 4.01 -1.22 -0.01
N GLU A 20 4.67 -0.20 -0.57
CA GLU A 20 4.47 0.23 -1.95
C GLU A 20 4.79 -0.89 -2.96
N SER A 21 5.91 -1.60 -2.77
CA SER A 21 6.29 -2.73 -3.62
C SER A 21 5.26 -3.86 -3.58
N LEU A 22 4.73 -4.18 -2.40
CA LEU A 22 3.68 -5.19 -2.22
C LEU A 22 2.37 -4.80 -2.88
N GLU A 23 1.93 -3.55 -2.73
CA GLU A 23 0.70 -3.04 -3.33
C GLU A 23 0.75 -3.04 -4.86
N ILE A 24 1.83 -2.50 -5.44
CA ILE A 24 2.02 -2.47 -6.90
C ILE A 24 2.03 -3.90 -7.44
N SER A 25 2.75 -4.80 -6.78
CA SER A 25 2.83 -6.20 -7.19
C SER A 25 1.48 -6.90 -7.12
N LEU A 26 0.68 -6.63 -6.09
CA LEU A 26 -0.66 -7.20 -5.97
C LEU A 26 -1.56 -6.73 -7.10
N LEU A 27 -1.58 -5.43 -7.40
CA LEU A 27 -2.37 -4.87 -8.50
C LEU A 27 -1.98 -5.49 -9.86
N GLN A 28 -0.68 -5.62 -10.12
CA GLN A 28 -0.19 -6.26 -11.36
C GLN A 28 -0.50 -7.75 -11.45
N LEU A 29 -0.63 -8.46 -10.33
CA LEU A 29 -1.08 -9.86 -10.32
C LEU A 29 -2.59 -9.95 -10.53
N LEU A 30 -3.35 -9.01 -9.96
CA LEU A 30 -4.80 -8.90 -10.14
C LEU A 30 -5.21 -8.61 -11.58
N GLU A 31 -4.38 -7.92 -12.37
CA GLU A 31 -4.57 -7.78 -13.81
C GLU A 31 -4.59 -9.12 -14.56
N LYS A 32 -4.02 -10.18 -13.97
CA LYS A 32 -3.80 -11.48 -14.63
C LYS A 32 -4.65 -12.60 -14.07
N LYS A 33 -5.07 -12.51 -12.81
CA LYS A 33 -5.84 -13.56 -12.12
C LYS A 33 -6.57 -13.04 -10.90
N GLU A 34 -7.59 -13.78 -10.50
CA GLU A 34 -8.36 -13.52 -9.29
C GLU A 34 -7.48 -13.54 -8.03
N LEU A 35 -7.85 -12.70 -7.06
CA LEU A 35 -7.16 -12.59 -5.76
C LEU A 35 -6.97 -13.95 -5.08
N THR A 36 -7.99 -14.81 -5.11
CA THR A 36 -7.98 -16.13 -4.48
C THR A 36 -6.91 -17.08 -5.05
N LYS A 37 -6.44 -16.83 -6.28
CA LYS A 37 -5.40 -17.60 -6.96
C LYS A 37 -4.00 -17.04 -6.76
N ILE A 38 -3.87 -15.86 -6.14
CA ILE A 38 -2.58 -15.24 -5.83
C ILE A 38 -2.08 -15.80 -4.51
N THR A 39 -0.89 -16.40 -4.52
CA THR A 39 -0.26 -16.87 -3.27
C THR A 39 0.63 -15.79 -2.66
N ILE A 40 0.85 -15.86 -1.35
CA ILE A 40 1.81 -14.95 -0.69
C ILE A 40 3.22 -15.13 -1.27
N SER A 41 3.64 -16.37 -1.58
CA SER A 41 4.94 -16.64 -2.21
C SER A 41 5.14 -15.84 -3.49
N GLU A 42 4.16 -15.91 -4.37
CA GLU A 42 4.22 -15.26 -5.67
C GLU A 42 4.18 -13.74 -5.54
N LEU A 43 3.35 -13.24 -4.63
CA LEU A 43 3.27 -11.81 -4.35
C LEU A 43 4.61 -11.26 -3.85
N VAL A 44 5.22 -11.92 -2.87
CA VAL A 44 6.49 -11.45 -2.29
C VAL A 44 7.67 -11.62 -3.25
N GLU A 45 7.66 -12.67 -4.06
CA GLU A 45 8.64 -12.88 -5.13
C GLU A 45 8.57 -11.75 -6.16
N ARG A 46 7.36 -11.40 -6.62
CA ARG A 46 7.15 -10.29 -7.53
C ARG A 46 7.55 -8.95 -6.93
N ALA A 47 7.24 -8.72 -5.66
CA ALA A 47 7.55 -7.49 -4.95
C ALA A 47 9.03 -7.35 -4.59
N GLY A 48 9.83 -8.41 -4.72
CA GLY A 48 11.23 -8.41 -4.32
C GLY A 48 11.43 -8.27 -2.80
N VAL A 49 10.49 -8.79 -2.01
CA VAL A 49 10.54 -8.72 -0.54
C VAL A 49 10.48 -10.10 0.10
N SER A 50 10.89 -10.20 1.37
CA SER A 50 10.77 -11.47 2.11
C SER A 50 9.34 -11.69 2.61
N ARG A 51 8.94 -12.95 2.81
CA ARG A 51 7.69 -13.27 3.52
C ARG A 51 7.63 -12.67 4.92
N ALA A 52 8.77 -12.60 5.62
CA ALA A 52 8.85 -11.94 6.92
C ALA A 52 8.54 -10.43 6.81
N ALA A 53 8.97 -9.78 5.73
CA ALA A 53 8.63 -8.38 5.48
C ALA A 53 7.14 -8.21 5.15
N PHE A 54 6.54 -9.15 4.42
CA PHE A 54 5.09 -9.19 4.22
C PHE A 54 4.35 -9.27 5.56
N TYR A 55 4.61 -10.31 6.37
CA TYR A 55 3.90 -10.54 7.63
C TYR A 55 4.20 -9.53 8.75
N ARG A 56 5.22 -8.67 8.58
CA ARG A 56 5.42 -7.51 9.45
C ARG A 56 4.48 -6.34 9.12
N ASN A 57 3.97 -6.28 7.89
CA ASN A 57 3.20 -5.15 7.39
C ASN A 57 1.72 -5.51 7.15
N TYR A 58 1.42 -6.77 6.87
CA TYR A 58 0.09 -7.26 6.52
C TYR A 58 -0.14 -8.69 7.00
N ASP A 59 -1.35 -8.98 7.43
CA ASP A 59 -1.81 -10.32 7.80
C ASP A 59 -2.28 -11.11 6.58
N SER A 60 -2.72 -10.42 5.53
CA SER A 60 -3.26 -11.06 4.31
C SER A 60 -3.12 -10.18 3.06
N LYS A 61 -3.28 -10.79 1.88
CA LYS A 61 -3.30 -10.05 0.60
C LYS A 61 -4.62 -9.28 0.42
N GLU A 62 -5.68 -9.72 1.09
CA GLU A 62 -6.97 -9.05 1.19
C GLU A 62 -6.84 -7.71 1.92
N GLU A 63 -6.07 -7.66 3.00
CA GLU A 63 -5.79 -6.43 3.75
C GLU A 63 -5.10 -5.37 2.89
N ILE A 64 -4.12 -5.78 2.08
CA ILE A 64 -3.44 -4.87 1.13
C ILE A 64 -4.47 -4.25 0.18
N LEU A 65 -5.34 -5.07 -0.40
CA LEU A 65 -6.36 -4.60 -1.33
C LEU A 65 -7.36 -3.65 -0.64
N GLN A 66 -7.74 -3.95 0.60
CA GLN A 66 -8.60 -3.08 1.41
C GLN A 66 -7.94 -1.72 1.68
N GLU A 67 -6.65 -1.70 2.06
CA GLU A 67 -5.90 -0.45 2.29
C GLU A 67 -5.80 0.40 1.00
N ILE A 68 -5.55 -0.24 -0.14
CA ILE A 68 -5.56 0.42 -1.46
C ILE A 68 -6.93 1.04 -1.74
N PHE A 69 -8.00 0.27 -1.56
CA PHE A 69 -9.36 0.72 -1.84
C PHE A 69 -9.75 1.89 -0.93
N GLN A 70 -9.52 1.78 0.38
CA GLN A 70 -9.83 2.83 1.34
C GLN A 70 -9.09 4.13 1.02
N ARG A 71 -7.78 4.07 0.73
CA ARG A 71 -7.01 5.26 0.34
C ARG A 71 -7.48 5.85 -0.98
N THR A 72 -7.92 5.02 -1.92
CA THR A 72 -8.44 5.49 -3.22
C THR A 72 -9.77 6.20 -3.05
N VAL A 73 -10.71 5.60 -2.30
CA VAL A 73 -12.00 6.22 -1.97
C VAL A 73 -11.80 7.53 -1.23
N GLN A 74 -10.94 7.56 -0.21
CA GLN A 74 -10.65 8.80 0.52
C GLN A 74 -10.13 9.91 -0.40
N LYS A 75 -9.15 9.60 -1.27
CA LYS A 75 -8.64 10.57 -2.26
C LYS A 75 -9.70 11.10 -3.21
N ILE A 76 -10.69 10.28 -3.56
CA ILE A 76 -11.82 10.70 -4.40
C ILE A 76 -12.72 11.64 -3.60
N THR A 77 -13.10 11.26 -2.37
CA THR A 77 -13.91 12.09 -1.47
C THR A 77 -13.27 13.46 -1.24
N ASP A 78 -11.99 13.50 -0.88
CA ASP A 78 -11.25 14.76 -0.64
C ASP A 78 -11.27 15.68 -1.87
N LYS A 79 -11.15 15.11 -3.07
CA LYS A 79 -11.20 15.87 -4.32
C LYS A 79 -12.60 16.40 -4.63
N LEU A 80 -13.65 15.61 -4.33
CA LEU A 80 -15.03 16.04 -4.50
C LEU A 80 -15.38 17.19 -3.56
N GLU A 81 -14.96 17.13 -2.29
CA GLU A 81 -15.15 18.22 -1.33
C GLU A 81 -14.45 19.51 -1.80
N GLN A 82 -13.20 19.40 -2.26
CA GLN A 82 -12.47 20.55 -2.82
C GLN A 82 -13.08 21.12 -4.10
N PHE A 83 -13.83 20.33 -4.86
CA PHE A 83 -14.56 20.80 -6.03
C PHE A 83 -15.81 21.55 -5.60
N ASN A 84 -16.63 20.97 -4.72
CA ASN A 84 -17.87 21.58 -4.21
C ASN A 84 -17.61 22.94 -3.55
N MET A 85 -16.57 23.06 -2.73
CA MET A 85 -16.19 24.34 -2.11
C MET A 85 -15.78 25.41 -3.14
N ARG A 86 -15.18 25.01 -4.28
CA ARG A 86 -14.81 25.96 -5.34
C ARG A 86 -16.01 26.42 -6.16
N THR A 87 -17.02 25.56 -6.34
CA THR A 87 -18.24 25.91 -7.06
C THR A 87 -19.23 26.73 -6.23
N GLU A 88 -19.19 26.65 -4.88
CA GLU A 88 -20.02 27.47 -3.98
C GLU A 88 -19.46 28.88 -3.72
N LEU A 89 -18.23 29.17 -4.19
CA LEU A 89 -17.56 30.47 -4.09
C LEU A 89 -17.75 31.37 -5.33
N TYR A 90 -18.60 30.95 -6.28
CA TYR A 90 -19.03 31.72 -7.46
C TYR A 90 -20.56 31.79 -7.51
#